data_AF-A0A4Q5Y747-F1
#
_entry.id   AF-A0A4Q5Y747-F1
#
_cell.length_a   1.000
_cell.length_b   1.000
_cell.length_c   1.000
_cell.angle_alpha   90.00
_cell.angle_beta   90.00
_cell.angle_gamma   90.00
#
_symmetry.space_group_name_H-M   'P 1'
#
loop_
_entity.id
_entity.type
_entity.pdbx_description
1 polymer ?
#
loop_
_entity_poly.entity_id
_entity_poly.type
_entity_poly.pdbx_seq_one_letter_code
_entity_poly.pdbx_strand_id
1 'polypeptide(L)'
;MPIVRVYNQLAVQDGDAPIEPAKFYPIARVILSDFAQIDNDMVDADRLFSELEDIAVINHQFDFLTDEQREFLAQFWSSYSEGKYKKQQELFIRMWRRMPALYQAFHRKLREQGLTTVGALYRAVANGEFEEKISAYASESLVFVGFNALSRAEATSFKRWQEEGKAIFYFDADTYYLEDRVQEAGLFLRRNIENIGLVNQIPATSNFSTQVARKMNVLKVQGQTAQGKIVHELLKAQEGKNTSTAIVLADEQLLIPVLQTIPDQETDPETGRQIPLPVNITMGFGLTNSAVFGLADTWLNAQAELAAGRTKTGKQTVKYTTAQAFLSHPLTGMSANIK
;
A
#
# COMPACT_ATOMS: atom_id res chain seq x y z
N MET A 1 9.99 -8.24 -16.31
CA MET A 1 10.24 -7.01 -15.54
C MET A 1 11.57 -6.41 -15.93
N PRO A 2 11.66 -5.09 -16.19
CA PRO A 2 12.92 -4.41 -16.49
C PRO A 2 13.97 -4.56 -15.38
N ILE A 3 13.56 -4.45 -14.11
CA ILE A 3 14.49 -4.44 -12.97
C ILE A 3 15.29 -5.72 -12.79
N VAL A 4 14.70 -6.91 -12.95
CA VAL A 4 15.45 -8.19 -12.84
C VAL A 4 16.49 -8.35 -13.94
N ARG A 5 16.22 -7.81 -15.13
CA ARG A 5 17.17 -7.84 -16.25
C ARG A 5 18.35 -6.92 -15.95
N VAL A 6 18.08 -5.71 -15.46
CA VAL A 6 19.13 -4.76 -15.05
C VAL A 6 19.95 -5.33 -13.90
N TYR A 7 19.31 -5.91 -12.89
CA TYR A 7 19.99 -6.56 -11.77
C TYR A 7 20.91 -7.68 -12.25
N ASN A 8 20.41 -8.60 -13.08
CA ASN A 8 21.20 -9.72 -13.59
C ASN A 8 22.35 -9.25 -14.49
N GLN A 9 22.20 -8.14 -15.22
CA GLN A 9 23.30 -7.54 -15.99
C GLN A 9 24.42 -7.04 -15.08
N LEU A 10 24.07 -6.34 -13.99
CA LEU A 10 25.04 -5.87 -12.99
C LEU A 10 25.69 -7.04 -12.24
N ALA A 11 24.90 -8.06 -11.86
CA ALA A 11 25.42 -9.24 -11.19
C ALA A 11 26.48 -9.97 -12.03
N VAL A 12 26.22 -10.14 -13.34
CA VAL A 12 27.19 -10.77 -14.25
C VAL A 12 28.45 -9.92 -14.43
N GLN A 13 28.34 -8.59 -14.44
CA GLN A 13 29.50 -7.69 -14.51
C GLN A 13 30.41 -7.82 -13.28
N ASP A 14 29.83 -8.09 -12.12
CA ASP A 14 30.56 -8.30 -10.86
C ASP A 14 31.06 -9.76 -10.68
N GLY A 15 30.84 -10.63 -11.67
CA GLY A 15 31.23 -12.04 -11.62
C GLY A 15 30.27 -12.96 -10.83
N ASP A 16 29.09 -12.47 -10.45
CA ASP A 16 28.06 -13.26 -9.77
C ASP A 16 27.10 -13.94 -10.76
N ALA A 17 26.46 -15.03 -10.32
CA ALA A 17 25.46 -15.74 -11.10
C ALA A 17 24.13 -14.96 -11.16
N PRO A 18 23.40 -14.99 -12.29
CA PRO A 18 22.09 -14.35 -12.40
C PRO A 18 21.06 -15.02 -11.49
N ILE A 19 20.13 -14.22 -10.97
CA ILE A 19 19.04 -14.71 -10.11
C ILE A 19 17.81 -15.03 -10.98
N GLU A 20 17.16 -16.15 -10.66
CA GLU A 20 15.90 -16.54 -11.29
C GLU A 20 14.78 -15.54 -10.98
N PRO A 21 13.93 -15.15 -11.97
CA PRO A 21 12.86 -14.18 -11.75
C PRO A 21 11.92 -14.52 -10.59
N ALA A 22 11.59 -15.80 -10.39
CA ALA A 22 10.72 -16.24 -9.30
C ALA A 22 11.32 -15.98 -7.91
N LYS A 23 12.64 -16.15 -7.77
CA LYS A 23 13.37 -15.88 -6.53
C LYS A 23 13.60 -14.38 -6.30
N PHE A 24 13.74 -13.62 -7.38
CA PHE A 24 13.95 -12.16 -7.31
C PHE A 24 12.66 -11.39 -7.02
N TYR A 25 11.48 -11.93 -7.37
CA TYR A 25 10.21 -11.20 -7.29
C TYR A 25 9.91 -10.56 -5.92
N PRO A 26 10.06 -11.25 -4.77
CA PRO A 26 9.77 -10.65 -3.46
C PRO A 26 10.71 -9.46 -3.16
N ILE A 27 11.99 -9.60 -3.51
CA ILE A 27 13.03 -8.58 -3.30
C ILE A 27 12.79 -7.39 -4.24
N ALA A 28 12.38 -7.65 -5.49
CA ALA A 28 12.07 -6.60 -6.45
C ALA A 28 10.98 -5.65 -5.95
N ARG A 29 9.97 -6.16 -5.23
CA ARG A 29 8.91 -5.31 -4.66
C ARG A 29 9.46 -4.35 -3.61
N VAL A 30 10.36 -4.82 -2.75
CA VAL A 30 11.03 -3.99 -1.74
C VAL A 30 11.90 -2.95 -2.41
N ILE A 31 12.78 -3.36 -3.32
CA ILE A 31 13.67 -2.45 -4.06
C ILE A 31 12.89 -1.35 -4.79
N LEU A 32 11.81 -1.71 -5.48
CA LEU A 32 10.99 -0.73 -6.21
C LEU A 32 10.26 0.23 -5.26
N SER A 33 9.84 -0.25 -4.09
CA SER A 33 9.26 0.58 -3.02
C SER A 33 10.30 1.58 -2.50
N ASP A 34 11.51 1.12 -2.21
CA ASP A 34 12.60 1.96 -1.73
C ASP A 34 12.99 3.03 -2.77
N PHE A 35 13.09 2.65 -4.05
CA PHE A 35 13.35 3.58 -5.14
C PHE A 35 12.26 4.65 -5.23
N ALA A 36 10.98 4.24 -5.16
CA ALA A 36 9.87 5.19 -5.18
C ALA A 36 9.89 6.12 -3.97
N GLN A 37 10.27 5.62 -2.79
CA GLN A 37 10.38 6.45 -1.58
C GLN A 37 11.54 7.44 -1.70
N ILE A 38 12.72 7.00 -2.13
CA ILE A 38 13.87 7.86 -2.40
C ILE A 38 13.47 9.00 -3.33
N ASP A 39 12.77 8.67 -4.43
CA ASP A 39 12.30 9.64 -5.41
C ASP A 39 11.34 10.67 -4.79
N ASN A 40 10.26 10.19 -4.16
CA ASN A 40 9.23 11.02 -3.52
C ASN A 40 9.79 11.91 -2.40
N ASP A 41 10.79 11.41 -1.68
CA ASP A 41 11.45 12.13 -0.59
C ASP A 41 12.61 13.01 -1.05
N MET A 42 12.88 13.09 -2.36
CA MET A 42 13.97 13.89 -2.92
C MET A 42 15.35 13.58 -2.30
N VAL A 43 15.56 12.33 -1.87
CA VAL A 43 16.82 11.89 -1.24
C VAL A 43 17.89 11.63 -2.29
N ASP A 44 19.13 12.03 -2.02
CA ASP A 44 20.27 11.63 -2.84
C ASP A 44 20.46 10.11 -2.75
N ALA A 45 20.10 9.41 -3.83
CA ALA A 45 20.13 7.95 -3.88
C ALA A 45 21.56 7.41 -3.79
N ASP A 46 22.51 8.07 -4.46
CA ASP A 46 23.89 7.61 -4.50
C ASP A 46 24.51 7.73 -3.11
N ARG A 47 24.32 8.89 -2.46
CA ARG A 47 24.77 9.10 -1.07
C ARG A 47 24.11 8.12 -0.10
N LEU A 48 22.78 7.97 -0.15
CA LEU A 48 22.06 7.07 0.75
C LEU A 48 22.55 5.63 0.62
N PHE A 49 22.66 5.13 -0.60
CA PHE A 49 23.10 3.75 -0.82
C PHE A 49 24.58 3.55 -0.48
N SER A 50 25.45 4.55 -0.70
CA SER A 50 26.84 4.49 -0.21
C SER A 50 26.92 4.46 1.31
N GLU A 51 26.15 5.30 2.01
CA GLU A 51 26.10 5.27 3.49
C GLU A 51 25.56 3.93 4.01
N LEU A 52 24.54 3.35 3.36
CA LEU A 52 24.02 2.02 3.70
C LEU A 52 25.01 0.90 3.40
N GLU A 53 25.79 1.01 2.32
CA GLU A 53 26.90 0.10 2.04
C GLU A 53 27.94 0.17 3.16
N ASP A 54 28.38 1.36 3.54
CA ASP A 54 29.36 1.55 4.61
C ASP A 54 28.87 0.96 5.92
N ILE A 55 27.61 1.21 6.29
CA ILE A 55 26.96 0.60 7.47
C ILE A 55 26.93 -0.93 7.37
N ALA A 56 26.59 -1.48 6.20
CA ALA A 56 26.56 -2.92 5.98
C ALA A 56 27.97 -3.55 6.08
N VAL A 57 29.00 -2.86 5.56
CA VAL A 57 30.41 -3.26 5.67
C VAL A 57 30.87 -3.21 7.12
N ILE A 58 30.54 -2.14 7.86
CA ILE A 58 30.81 -2.00 9.29
C ILE A 58 30.13 -3.14 10.05
N ASN A 59 28.82 -3.35 9.88
CA ASN A 59 28.10 -4.43 10.56
C ASN A 59 28.66 -5.83 10.25
N HIS A 60 29.22 -6.03 9.06
CA HIS A 60 29.92 -7.26 8.71
C HIS A 60 31.29 -7.38 9.39
N GLN A 61 32.03 -6.28 9.52
CA GLN A 61 33.34 -6.23 10.18
C GLN A 61 33.23 -6.30 11.71
N PHE A 62 32.08 -5.90 12.25
CA PHE A 62 31.80 -5.78 13.68
C PHE A 62 30.67 -6.73 14.10
N ASP A 63 30.97 -8.03 14.20
CA ASP A 63 30.10 -9.06 14.79
C ASP A 63 30.05 -8.88 16.33
N PHE A 64 29.44 -7.79 16.80
CA PHE A 64 29.27 -7.46 18.23
C PHE A 64 27.95 -7.96 18.82
N LEU A 65 27.22 -8.83 18.12
CA LEU A 65 26.02 -9.40 18.72
C LEU A 65 26.45 -10.31 19.87
N THR A 66 26.14 -9.85 21.09
CA THR A 66 26.19 -10.69 22.28
C THR A 66 25.27 -11.89 22.10
N ASP A 67 25.54 -12.98 22.81
CA ASP A 67 24.75 -14.21 22.65
C ASP A 67 23.25 -13.99 22.93
N GLU A 68 22.89 -13.06 23.83
CA GLU A 68 21.50 -12.61 24.07
C GLU A 68 20.85 -11.91 22.87
N GLN A 69 21.59 -11.06 22.14
CA GLN A 69 21.06 -10.37 20.96
C GLN A 69 20.89 -11.33 19.77
N ARG A 70 21.71 -12.39 19.69
CA ARG A 70 21.53 -13.48 18.72
C ARG A 70 20.28 -14.29 19.02
N GLU A 71 20.02 -14.58 20.29
CA GLU A 71 18.80 -15.28 20.73
C GLU A 71 17.52 -14.46 20.45
N PHE A 72 17.55 -13.15 20.70
CA PHE A 72 16.44 -12.24 20.39
C PHE A 72 16.15 -12.16 18.88
N LEU A 73 17.18 -12.06 18.03
CA LEU A 73 17.01 -12.03 16.58
C LEU A 73 16.58 -13.39 16.00
N ALA A 74 17.00 -14.51 16.60
CA ALA A 74 16.53 -15.84 16.22
C ALA A 74 15.03 -16.05 16.45
N GLN A 75 14.41 -15.30 17.38
CA GLN A 75 12.96 -15.32 17.60
C GLN A 75 12.18 -14.61 16.47
N PHE A 76 12.76 -13.60 15.81
CA PHE A 76 12.17 -12.91 14.65
C PHE A 76 12.40 -13.67 13.34
N TRP A 77 13.46 -14.46 13.25
CA TRP A 77 13.88 -15.17 12.06
C TRP A 77 14.03 -16.66 12.36
N SER A 78 12.96 -17.44 12.16
CA SER A 78 12.83 -18.86 12.50
C SER A 78 13.79 -19.84 11.78
N SER A 79 14.84 -19.35 11.13
CA SER A 79 15.80 -20.12 10.32
C SER A 79 17.27 -19.91 10.69
N TYR A 80 17.56 -19.52 11.95
CA TYR A 80 18.92 -19.29 12.42
C TYR A 80 19.76 -20.58 12.36
N SER A 81 20.75 -20.60 11.46
CA SER A 81 21.83 -21.60 11.43
C SER A 81 23.12 -20.88 11.05
N GLU A 82 24.13 -20.95 11.91
CA GLU A 82 25.34 -20.10 11.88
C GLU A 82 26.07 -20.08 10.52
N GLY A 83 26.08 -21.20 9.79
CA GLY A 83 26.70 -21.30 8.47
C GLY A 83 25.87 -20.75 7.30
N LYS A 84 24.54 -20.70 7.42
CA LYS A 84 23.67 -20.09 6.39
C LYS A 84 23.61 -18.58 6.54
N TYR A 85 23.71 -18.08 7.77
CA TYR A 85 23.65 -16.65 8.08
C TYR A 85 24.81 -15.87 7.44
N LYS A 86 26.07 -16.34 7.54
CA LYS A 86 27.22 -15.66 6.91
C LYS A 86 27.10 -15.57 5.39
N LYS A 87 26.68 -16.66 4.73
CA LYS A 87 26.44 -16.65 3.27
C LYS A 87 25.28 -15.74 2.87
N GLN A 88 24.20 -15.71 3.66
CA GLN A 88 23.06 -14.82 3.42
C GLN A 88 23.42 -13.35 3.66
N GLN A 89 24.22 -13.04 4.68
CA GLN A 89 24.75 -11.70 4.93
C GLN A 89 25.68 -11.24 3.82
N GLU A 90 26.61 -12.07 3.35
CA GLU A 90 27.48 -11.73 2.21
C GLU A 90 26.68 -11.46 0.93
N LEU A 91 25.64 -12.25 0.67
CA LEU A 91 24.72 -12.03 -0.46
C LEU A 91 23.93 -10.72 -0.30
N PHE A 92 23.51 -10.41 0.92
CA PHE A 92 22.79 -9.17 1.25
C PHE A 92 23.70 -7.93 1.06
N ILE A 93 24.93 -7.97 1.57
CA ILE A 93 25.92 -6.91 1.38
C ILE A 93 26.21 -6.72 -0.11
N ARG A 94 26.45 -7.80 -0.86
CA ARG A 94 26.65 -7.74 -2.32
C ARG A 94 25.45 -7.11 -3.04
N MET A 95 24.24 -7.38 -2.59
CA MET A 95 23.04 -6.74 -3.11
C MET A 95 23.05 -5.23 -2.83
N TRP A 96 23.38 -4.79 -1.61
CA TRP A 96 23.50 -3.37 -1.26
C TRP A 96 24.54 -2.62 -2.08
N ARG A 97 25.71 -3.21 -2.30
CA ARG A 97 26.75 -2.62 -3.17
C ARG A 97 26.27 -2.32 -4.58
N ARG A 98 25.33 -3.13 -5.09
CA ARG A 98 24.74 -2.95 -6.42
C ARG A 98 23.64 -1.91 -6.44
N MET A 99 23.07 -1.51 -5.30
CA MET A 99 21.90 -0.64 -5.25
C MET A 99 22.08 0.72 -5.92
N PRO A 100 23.20 1.45 -5.75
CA PRO A 100 23.41 2.72 -6.46
C PRO A 100 23.40 2.52 -7.98
N ALA A 101 24.20 1.56 -8.48
CA ALA A 101 24.27 1.26 -9.90
C ALA A 101 22.94 0.74 -10.46
N LEU A 102 22.21 -0.05 -9.67
CA LEU A 102 20.90 -0.60 -10.02
C LEU A 102 19.85 0.51 -10.15
N TYR A 103 19.80 1.44 -9.19
CA TYR A 103 18.90 2.60 -9.23
C TYR A 103 19.12 3.39 -10.52
N GLN A 104 20.36 3.83 -10.77
CA GLN A 104 20.70 4.63 -11.95
C GLN A 104 20.41 3.88 -13.26
N ALA A 105 20.83 2.62 -13.35
CA ALA A 105 20.62 1.81 -14.55
C ALA A 105 19.13 1.51 -14.81
N PHE A 106 18.35 1.30 -13.75
CA PHE A 106 16.91 1.08 -13.84
C PHE A 106 16.18 2.31 -14.39
N HIS A 107 16.41 3.50 -13.81
CA HIS A 107 15.79 4.74 -14.29
C HIS A 107 16.25 5.10 -15.71
N ARG A 108 17.53 4.88 -16.06
CA ARG A 108 18.02 5.04 -17.44
C ARG A 108 17.30 4.09 -18.40
N LYS A 109 17.15 2.81 -18.05
CA LYS A 109 16.49 1.82 -18.90
C LYS A 109 15.01 2.14 -19.12
N LEU A 110 14.31 2.63 -18.10
CA LEU A 110 12.94 3.10 -18.26
C LEU A 110 12.86 4.29 -19.22
N ARG A 111 13.74 5.30 -19.06
CA ARG A 111 13.77 6.47 -19.95
C ARG A 111 14.04 6.10 -21.40
N GLU A 112 14.96 5.18 -21.67
CA GLU A 112 15.22 4.64 -23.02
C GLU A 112 13.97 3.99 -23.66
N GLN A 113 13.05 3.49 -22.83
CA GLN A 113 11.80 2.86 -23.26
C GLN A 113 10.62 3.86 -23.32
N GLY A 114 10.86 5.15 -23.04
CA GLY A 114 9.80 6.14 -22.93
C GLY A 114 8.90 5.94 -21.68
N LEU A 115 9.43 5.26 -20.65
CA LEU A 115 8.73 4.96 -19.41
C LEU A 115 9.36 5.71 -18.23
N THR A 116 8.58 5.90 -17.17
CA THR A 116 9.06 6.43 -15.89
C THR A 116 8.31 5.78 -14.73
N THR A 117 8.85 5.87 -13.52
CA THR A 117 8.12 5.53 -12.29
C THR A 117 7.31 6.75 -11.84
N VAL A 118 6.28 6.51 -11.02
CA VAL A 118 5.50 7.60 -10.41
C VAL A 118 6.42 8.48 -9.55
N GLY A 119 7.23 7.89 -8.66
CA GLY A 119 8.17 8.65 -7.83
C GLY A 119 9.12 9.53 -8.64
N ALA A 120 9.77 8.97 -9.68
CA ALA A 120 10.67 9.73 -10.54
C ALA A 120 9.97 10.87 -11.27
N LEU A 121 8.68 10.71 -11.62
CA LEU A 121 7.88 11.79 -12.19
C LEU A 121 7.66 12.92 -11.18
N TYR A 122 7.28 12.61 -9.93
CA TYR A 122 7.14 13.62 -8.87
C TYR A 122 8.47 14.34 -8.61
N ARG A 123 9.59 13.61 -8.56
CA ARG A 123 10.93 14.19 -8.46
C ARG A 123 11.25 15.14 -9.62
N ALA A 124 10.97 14.73 -10.85
CA ALA A 124 11.21 15.56 -12.04
C ALA A 124 10.35 16.84 -12.05
N VAL A 125 9.09 16.75 -11.60
CA VAL A 125 8.22 17.93 -11.38
C VAL A 125 8.83 18.86 -10.31
N ALA A 126 9.27 18.30 -9.19
CA ALA A 126 9.94 19.05 -8.13
C ALA A 126 11.24 19.71 -8.60
N ASN A 127 12.00 19.07 -9.48
CA ASN A 127 13.20 19.63 -10.10
C ASN A 127 12.91 20.69 -11.19
N GLY A 128 11.65 20.92 -11.55
CA GLY A 128 11.25 21.94 -12.54
C GLY A 128 11.34 21.48 -13.99
N GLU A 129 11.53 20.18 -14.26
CA GLU A 129 11.64 19.65 -15.63
C GLU A 129 10.38 19.83 -16.49
N PHE A 130 9.25 20.13 -15.85
CA PHE A 130 7.94 20.31 -16.50
C PHE A 130 7.35 21.72 -16.33
N GLU A 131 8.14 22.70 -15.86
CA GLU A 131 7.62 24.01 -15.46
C GLU A 131 6.97 24.80 -16.61
N GLU A 132 7.51 24.70 -17.84
CA GLU A 132 6.87 25.30 -19.03
C GLU A 132 5.47 24.72 -19.27
N LYS A 133 5.32 23.40 -19.18
CA LYS A 133 4.04 22.73 -19.39
C LYS A 133 3.05 23.10 -18.29
N ILE A 134 3.51 23.11 -17.03
CA ILE A 134 2.67 23.44 -15.89
C ILE A 134 2.22 24.89 -15.96
N SER A 135 3.11 25.82 -16.32
CA SER A 135 2.78 27.22 -16.52
C SER A 135 1.77 27.43 -17.65
N ALA A 136 1.83 26.62 -18.72
CA ALA A 136 0.83 26.67 -19.79
C ALA A 136 -0.57 26.19 -19.34
N TYR A 137 -0.63 25.23 -18.41
CA TYR A 137 -1.90 24.79 -17.80
C TYR A 137 -2.40 25.73 -16.70
N ALA A 138 -1.49 26.36 -15.97
CA ALA A 138 -1.77 27.25 -14.85
C ALA A 138 -1.87 28.72 -15.31
N SER A 139 -2.69 29.00 -16.32
CA SER A 139 -2.81 30.36 -16.90
C SER A 139 -3.26 31.43 -15.90
N GLU A 140 -3.90 31.02 -14.80
CA GLU A 140 -4.29 31.90 -13.70
C GLU A 140 -3.74 31.39 -12.36
N SER A 141 -4.19 30.22 -11.90
CA SER A 141 -3.73 29.60 -10.65
C SER A 141 -4.09 28.11 -10.60
N LEU A 142 -3.24 27.33 -9.94
CA LEU A 142 -3.47 25.95 -9.54
C LEU A 142 -4.16 25.92 -8.18
N VAL A 143 -5.28 25.22 -8.08
CA VAL A 143 -6.04 25.09 -6.83
C VAL A 143 -5.86 23.70 -6.25
N PHE A 144 -5.33 23.62 -5.03
CA PHE A 144 -5.11 22.37 -4.31
C PHE A 144 -6.07 22.27 -3.11
N VAL A 145 -6.90 21.22 -3.11
CA VAL A 145 -7.92 20.99 -2.09
C VAL A 145 -7.75 19.59 -1.51
N GLY A 146 -7.74 19.48 -0.18
CA GLY A 146 -7.76 18.17 0.51
C GLY A 146 -6.43 17.41 0.54
N PHE A 147 -5.33 18.03 0.10
CA PHE A 147 -4.00 17.46 0.27
C PHE A 147 -3.59 17.52 1.74
N ASN A 148 -3.08 16.42 2.29
CA ASN A 148 -2.67 16.36 3.69
C ASN A 148 -1.25 15.81 3.85
N ALA A 149 -1.04 14.52 3.62
CA ALA A 149 0.27 13.88 3.77
C ALA A 149 1.15 14.09 2.52
N LEU A 150 1.69 15.31 2.35
CA LEU A 150 2.59 15.64 1.24
C LEU A 150 3.92 14.86 1.32
N SER A 151 4.38 14.32 0.21
CA SER A 151 5.78 13.92 0.00
C SER A 151 6.70 15.15 -0.08
N ARG A 152 8.02 14.97 0.02
CA ARG A 152 8.95 16.11 -0.13
C ARG A 152 8.95 16.66 -1.55
N ALA A 153 8.79 15.82 -2.56
CA ALA A 153 8.66 16.24 -3.95
C ALA A 153 7.41 17.13 -4.15
N GLU A 154 6.26 16.73 -3.61
CA GLU A 154 5.04 17.56 -3.64
C GLU A 154 5.23 18.86 -2.87
N ALA A 155 5.74 18.80 -1.64
CA ALA A 155 5.98 19.99 -0.81
C ALA A 155 6.91 20.99 -1.51
N THR A 156 7.97 20.50 -2.17
CA THR A 156 8.92 21.33 -2.93
C THR A 156 8.22 22.03 -4.10
N SER A 157 7.44 21.27 -4.88
CA SER A 157 6.70 21.80 -6.03
C SER A 157 5.65 22.82 -5.60
N PHE A 158 4.88 22.48 -4.56
CA PHE A 158 3.79 23.30 -4.03
C PHE A 158 4.32 24.61 -3.46
N LYS A 159 5.43 24.55 -2.70
CA LYS A 159 6.07 25.74 -2.16
C LYS A 159 6.56 26.67 -3.27
N ARG A 160 7.24 26.13 -4.28
CA ARG A 160 7.70 26.91 -5.44
C ARG A 160 6.53 27.62 -6.12
N TRP A 161 5.46 26.90 -6.47
CA TRP A 161 4.32 27.50 -7.16
C TRP A 161 3.57 28.52 -6.30
N GLN A 162 3.57 28.35 -4.97
CA GLN A 162 3.03 29.36 -4.07
C GLN A 162 3.84 30.66 -4.12
N GLU A 163 5.16 30.56 -4.07
CA GLU A 163 6.07 31.71 -4.10
C GLU A 163 6.02 32.45 -5.45
N GLU A 164 5.75 31.72 -6.53
CA GLU A 164 5.50 32.28 -7.86
C GLU A 164 4.10 32.88 -8.03
N GLY A 165 3.24 32.79 -7.00
CA GLY A 165 1.85 33.27 -7.08
C GLY A 165 0.94 32.44 -7.98
N LYS A 166 1.35 31.21 -8.32
CA LYS A 166 0.63 30.29 -9.22
C LYS A 166 -0.21 29.26 -8.49
N ALA A 167 -0.12 29.13 -7.16
CA ALA A 167 -0.82 28.09 -6.42
C ALA A 167 -1.59 28.62 -5.21
N ILE A 168 -2.77 28.04 -5.00
CA ILE A 168 -3.70 28.36 -3.91
C ILE A 168 -4.07 27.06 -3.18
N PHE A 169 -3.99 27.07 -1.85
CA PHE A 169 -4.22 25.88 -1.02
C PHE A 169 -5.44 26.05 -0.11
N TYR A 170 -6.26 24.99 -0.05
CA TYR A 170 -7.41 24.86 0.83
C TYR A 170 -7.27 23.61 1.70
N PHE A 171 -6.94 23.84 2.97
CA PHE A 171 -6.91 22.82 4.01
C PHE A 171 -8.12 23.00 4.92
N ASP A 172 -9.11 22.11 4.81
CA ASP A 172 -10.28 22.12 5.69
C ASP A 172 -9.90 21.44 7.02
N ALA A 173 -9.62 22.27 8.03
CA ALA A 173 -9.12 21.82 9.32
C ALA A 173 -9.71 22.65 10.46
N ASP A 174 -10.21 21.95 11.48
CA ASP A 174 -10.65 22.52 12.75
C ASP A 174 -9.45 23.00 13.57
N THR A 175 -9.62 24.07 14.35
CA THR A 175 -8.59 24.57 15.30
C THR A 175 -8.11 23.48 16.25
N TYR A 176 -8.98 22.54 16.62
CA TYR A 176 -8.60 21.36 17.41
C TYR A 176 -7.43 20.56 16.79
N TYR A 177 -7.39 20.40 15.46
CA TYR A 177 -6.29 19.69 14.80
C TYR A 177 -5.05 20.55 14.60
N LEU A 178 -5.18 21.87 14.53
CA LEU A 178 -4.06 22.77 14.26
C LEU A 178 -3.33 23.18 15.55
N GLU A 179 -4.05 23.36 16.67
CA GLU A 179 -3.49 23.87 17.92
C GLU A 179 -3.04 22.76 18.88
N ASP A 180 -3.74 21.61 18.91
CA ASP A 180 -3.38 20.50 19.78
C ASP A 180 -2.25 19.65 19.16
N ARG A 181 -1.03 19.81 19.69
CA ARG A 181 0.15 19.08 19.24
C ARG A 181 0.12 17.59 19.57
N VAL A 182 -0.66 17.17 20.57
CA VAL A 182 -0.82 15.75 20.93
C VAL A 182 -1.72 15.06 19.90
N GLN A 183 -2.63 15.80 19.27
CA GLN A 183 -3.54 15.23 18.28
C GLN A 183 -2.81 14.86 16.99
N GLU A 184 -2.64 13.57 16.75
CA GLU A 184 -1.89 13.01 15.61
C GLU A 184 -2.55 13.31 14.26
N ALA A 185 -3.88 13.35 14.20
CA ALA A 185 -4.63 13.62 12.97
C ALA A 185 -4.29 14.99 12.34
N GLY A 186 -3.78 15.94 13.14
CA GLY A 186 -3.32 17.25 12.67
C GLY A 186 -1.85 17.32 12.28
N LEU A 187 -1.07 16.24 12.46
CA LEU A 187 0.38 16.24 12.27
C LEU A 187 0.81 16.76 10.88
N PHE A 188 0.20 16.20 9.83
CA PHE A 188 0.53 16.56 8.45
C PHE A 188 0.04 17.95 8.08
N LEU A 189 -1.14 18.36 8.56
CA LEU A 189 -1.67 19.71 8.36
C LEU A 189 -0.75 20.76 8.99
N ARG A 190 -0.35 20.56 10.25
CA ARG A 190 0.61 21.43 10.94
C ARG A 190 1.94 21.48 10.20
N ARG A 191 2.45 20.34 9.73
CA ARG A 191 3.68 20.31 8.93
C ARG A 191 3.55 21.12 7.63
N ASN A 192 2.41 21.05 6.93
CA ASN A 192 2.19 21.79 5.70
C ASN A 192 2.12 23.30 5.93
N ILE A 193 1.42 23.73 6.99
CA ILE A 193 1.21 25.15 7.29
C ILE A 193 2.41 25.75 8.03
N GLU A 194 2.87 25.13 9.11
CA GLU A 194 3.93 25.68 9.97
C GLU A 194 5.34 25.45 9.40
N ASN A 195 5.64 24.23 8.93
CA ASN A 195 7.00 23.88 8.53
C ASN A 195 7.28 24.18 7.05
N ILE A 196 6.38 23.78 6.16
CA ILE A 196 6.51 24.06 4.72
C ILE A 196 6.11 25.52 4.43
N GLY A 197 5.20 26.09 5.23
CA GLY A 197 4.74 27.47 5.05
C GLY A 197 3.76 27.61 3.89
N LEU A 198 2.87 26.63 3.71
CA LEU A 198 1.75 26.73 2.77
C LEU A 198 0.64 27.60 3.37
N VAL A 199 0.17 28.59 2.61
CA VAL A 199 -0.86 29.53 3.03
C VAL A 199 -2.22 28.92 2.79
N ASN A 200 -2.91 28.58 3.86
CA ASN A 200 -4.30 28.15 3.81
C ASN A 200 -5.22 29.35 3.53
N GLN A 201 -6.06 29.25 2.51
CA GLN A 201 -7.08 30.27 2.24
C GLN A 201 -8.30 30.16 3.16
N ILE A 202 -8.47 29.02 3.83
CA ILE A 202 -9.54 28.82 4.81
C ILE A 202 -9.05 29.34 6.17
N PRO A 203 -9.73 30.32 6.79
CA PRO A 203 -9.40 30.76 8.14
C PRO A 203 -9.53 29.60 9.13
N ALA A 204 -8.53 29.43 9.99
CA ALA A 204 -8.56 28.48 11.11
C ALA A 204 -9.48 29.02 12.23
N THR A 205 -10.78 29.09 11.98
CA THR A 205 -11.76 29.63 12.94
C THR A 205 -12.88 28.65 13.27
N SER A 206 -12.94 27.50 12.60
CA SER A 206 -13.97 26.49 12.87
C SER A 206 -13.56 25.64 14.08
N ASN A 207 -14.43 25.63 15.11
CA ASN A 207 -14.33 24.79 16.31
C ASN A 207 -15.45 23.73 16.32
N PHE A 208 -15.91 23.30 15.15
CA PHE A 208 -17.11 22.46 15.02
C PHE A 208 -17.01 21.17 15.84
N SER A 209 -15.83 20.57 15.90
CA SER A 209 -15.57 19.30 16.57
C SER A 209 -15.70 19.40 18.09
N THR A 210 -15.42 20.56 18.67
CA THR A 210 -15.45 20.81 20.12
C THR A 210 -16.78 21.40 20.58
N GLN A 211 -17.54 22.05 19.70
CA GLN A 211 -18.79 22.73 20.04
C GLN A 211 -20.02 21.80 20.10
N VAL A 212 -20.03 20.69 19.36
CA VAL A 212 -21.18 19.80 19.31
C VAL A 212 -21.04 18.68 20.35
N ALA A 213 -21.87 18.71 21.39
CA ALA A 213 -21.98 17.61 22.34
C ALA A 213 -22.51 16.36 21.63
N ARG A 214 -21.69 15.30 21.56
CA ARG A 214 -22.05 14.03 20.91
C ARG A 214 -22.27 12.94 21.95
N LYS A 215 -23.34 12.17 21.79
CA LYS A 215 -23.54 10.94 22.56
C LYS A 215 -22.61 9.87 22.01
N MET A 216 -21.57 9.52 22.77
CA MET A 216 -20.67 8.42 22.43
C MET A 216 -21.06 7.16 23.21
N ASN A 217 -21.30 6.07 22.47
CA ASN A 217 -21.54 4.76 23.07
C ASN A 217 -20.29 3.90 22.80
N VAL A 218 -19.60 3.50 23.86
CA VAL A 218 -18.44 2.59 23.78
C VAL A 218 -18.91 1.19 24.15
N LEU A 219 -18.79 0.25 23.22
CA LEU A 219 -19.27 -1.12 23.38
C LEU A 219 -18.08 -2.08 23.45
N LYS A 220 -17.98 -2.83 24.54
CA LYS A 220 -17.01 -3.91 24.67
C LYS A 220 -17.55 -5.18 24.00
N VAL A 221 -16.76 -5.77 23.12
CA VAL A 221 -17.09 -7.00 22.39
C VAL A 221 -16.01 -8.07 22.58
N GLN A 222 -16.40 -9.33 22.50
CA GLN A 222 -15.50 -10.47 22.65
C GLN A 222 -14.95 -10.89 21.28
N GLY A 223 -13.83 -10.28 20.89
CA GLY A 223 -13.11 -10.60 19.65
C GLY A 223 -13.65 -9.93 18.39
N GLN A 224 -12.89 -10.07 17.29
CA GLN A 224 -13.12 -9.37 16.02
C GLN A 224 -14.44 -9.76 15.33
N THR A 225 -14.80 -11.06 15.35
CA THR A 225 -16.06 -11.51 14.72
C THR A 225 -17.29 -10.94 15.44
N ALA A 226 -17.25 -10.83 16.77
CA ALA A 226 -18.34 -10.21 17.54
C ALA A 226 -18.46 -8.71 17.25
N GLN A 227 -17.32 -8.04 17.01
CA GLN A 227 -17.29 -6.63 16.60
C GLN A 227 -18.01 -6.39 15.27
N GLY A 228 -17.85 -7.28 14.28
CA GLY A 228 -18.61 -7.19 13.04
C GLY A 228 -20.12 -7.39 13.26
N LYS A 229 -20.48 -8.43 14.03
CA LYS A 229 -21.88 -8.79 14.28
C LYS A 229 -22.71 -7.73 15.01
N ILE A 230 -22.09 -6.93 15.88
CA ILE A 230 -22.83 -5.89 16.62
C ILE A 230 -23.38 -4.79 15.69
N VAL A 231 -22.79 -4.62 14.50
CA VAL A 231 -23.25 -3.63 13.51
C VAL A 231 -24.69 -3.88 13.13
N HIS A 232 -25.11 -5.15 13.00
CA HIS A 232 -26.50 -5.50 12.70
C HIS A 232 -27.49 -4.91 13.71
N GLU A 233 -27.22 -5.10 15.01
CA GLU A 233 -28.07 -4.61 16.09
C GLU A 233 -28.08 -3.08 16.14
N LEU A 234 -26.94 -2.44 15.84
CA LEU A 234 -26.83 -0.99 15.77
C LEU A 234 -27.63 -0.40 14.61
N LEU A 235 -27.60 -1.04 13.43
CA LEU A 235 -28.37 -0.62 12.26
C LEU A 235 -29.87 -0.79 12.48
N LYS A 236 -30.30 -1.93 13.04
CA LYS A 236 -31.70 -2.16 13.44
C LYS A 236 -32.21 -1.09 14.40
N ALA A 237 -31.40 -0.68 15.38
CA ALA A 237 -31.77 0.39 16.30
C ALA A 237 -31.91 1.78 15.64
N GLN A 238 -31.42 1.95 14.41
CA GLN A 238 -31.61 3.15 13.59
C GLN A 238 -32.66 2.98 12.49
N GLU A 239 -33.28 1.80 12.34
CA GLU A 239 -34.29 1.55 11.31
C GLU A 239 -35.46 2.54 11.44
N GLY A 240 -35.90 3.09 10.31
CA GLY A 240 -36.95 4.12 10.26
C GLY A 240 -36.50 5.53 10.65
N LYS A 241 -35.23 5.72 11.05
CA LYS A 241 -34.65 7.06 11.18
C LYS A 241 -33.98 7.43 9.87
N ASN A 242 -34.33 8.59 9.32
CA ASN A 242 -33.72 9.11 8.10
C ASN A 242 -32.28 9.60 8.38
N THR A 243 -31.36 8.67 8.63
CA THR A 243 -29.97 8.94 9.03
C THR A 243 -28.99 8.36 8.03
N SER A 244 -28.06 9.18 7.54
CA SER A 244 -26.89 8.70 6.80
C SER A 244 -25.91 8.05 7.78
N THR A 245 -25.58 6.78 7.57
CA THR A 245 -24.69 6.01 8.45
C THR A 245 -23.38 5.69 7.73
N ALA A 246 -22.25 6.07 8.33
CA ALA A 246 -20.93 5.66 7.90
C ALA A 246 -20.34 4.65 8.89
N ILE A 247 -19.87 3.51 8.38
CA ILE A 247 -19.16 2.49 9.16
C ILE A 247 -17.68 2.61 8.82
N VAL A 248 -16.87 3.04 9.80
CA VAL A 248 -15.41 3.19 9.64
C VAL A 248 -14.72 2.03 10.34
N LEU A 249 -13.99 1.22 9.57
CA LEU A 249 -13.25 0.08 10.07
C LEU A 249 -11.77 0.46 10.25
N ALA A 250 -11.23 0.23 11.44
CA ALA A 250 -9.80 0.43 11.70
C ALA A 250 -8.92 -0.71 11.14
N ASP A 251 -9.54 -1.86 10.84
CA ASP A 251 -8.90 -3.02 10.22
C ASP A 251 -9.77 -3.52 9.06
N GLU A 252 -9.20 -3.56 7.85
CA GLU A 252 -9.88 -3.99 6.63
C GLU A 252 -10.32 -5.47 6.69
N GLN A 253 -9.67 -6.29 7.51
CA GLN A 253 -10.05 -7.70 7.70
C GLN A 253 -11.47 -7.85 8.28
N LEU A 254 -12.00 -6.79 8.94
CA LEU A 254 -13.36 -6.76 9.47
C LEU A 254 -14.44 -6.51 8.40
N LEU A 255 -14.05 -6.15 7.17
CA LEU A 255 -15.00 -5.81 6.10
C LEU A 255 -15.96 -6.98 5.80
N ILE A 256 -15.43 -8.20 5.64
CA ILE A 256 -16.26 -9.37 5.31
C ILE A 256 -17.23 -9.70 6.45
N PRO A 257 -16.80 -9.82 7.72
CA PRO A 257 -17.71 -9.99 8.84
C PRO A 257 -18.81 -8.92 8.90
N VAL A 258 -18.49 -7.66 8.61
CA VAL A 258 -19.47 -6.56 8.63
C VAL A 258 -20.47 -6.70 7.49
N LEU A 259 -20.02 -6.92 6.26
CA LEU A 259 -20.91 -7.09 5.10
C LEU A 259 -21.90 -8.24 5.28
N GLN A 260 -21.48 -9.34 5.91
CA GLN A 260 -22.36 -10.47 6.22
C GLN A 260 -23.44 -10.17 7.28
N THR A 261 -23.34 -9.03 7.96
CA THR A 261 -24.24 -8.64 9.06
C THR A 261 -25.15 -7.49 8.70
N ILE A 262 -24.82 -6.73 7.66
CA ILE A 262 -25.67 -5.69 7.12
C ILE A 262 -26.91 -6.35 6.51
N PRO A 263 -28.13 -5.87 6.82
CA PRO A 263 -29.34 -6.43 6.23
C PRO A 263 -29.39 -6.17 4.72
N ASP A 264 -29.85 -7.15 3.95
CA ASP A 264 -29.96 -7.04 2.48
C ASP A 264 -31.05 -6.06 2.04
N GLN A 265 -32.02 -5.79 2.93
CA GLN A 265 -33.19 -4.97 2.66
C GLN A 265 -33.46 -3.98 3.80
N GLU A 266 -34.01 -2.83 3.45
CA GLU A 266 -34.58 -1.86 4.38
C GLU A 266 -36.05 -1.59 4.07
N THR A 267 -36.81 -1.13 5.06
CA THR A 267 -38.20 -0.74 4.86
C THR A 267 -38.26 0.68 4.31
N ASP A 268 -38.82 0.84 3.11
CA ASP A 268 -39.09 2.15 2.51
C ASP A 268 -40.00 2.98 3.46
N PRO A 269 -39.55 4.15 3.94
CA PRO A 269 -40.31 4.97 4.87
C PRO A 269 -41.64 5.49 4.31
N GLU A 270 -41.75 5.65 3.00
CA GLU A 270 -42.94 6.19 2.32
C GLU A 270 -43.91 5.09 1.89
N THR A 271 -43.39 3.97 1.40
CA THR A 271 -44.23 2.90 0.82
C THR A 271 -44.39 1.66 1.71
N GLY A 272 -43.59 1.53 2.77
CA GLY A 272 -43.58 0.38 3.68
C GLY A 272 -43.10 -0.92 3.03
N ARG A 273 -42.57 -0.88 1.81
CA ARG A 273 -42.05 -2.05 1.09
C ARG A 273 -40.60 -2.30 1.43
N GLN A 274 -40.17 -3.56 1.39
CA GLN A 274 -38.75 -3.88 1.50
C GLN A 274 -38.04 -3.55 0.18
N ILE A 275 -37.02 -2.70 0.26
CA ILE A 275 -36.16 -2.31 -0.85
C ILE A 275 -34.72 -2.74 -0.54
N PRO A 276 -33.88 -3.03 -1.56
CA PRO A 276 -32.47 -3.35 -1.32
C PRO A 276 -31.76 -2.19 -0.64
N LEU A 277 -31.01 -2.48 0.44
CA LEU A 277 -30.22 -1.45 1.12
C LEU A 277 -29.02 -1.05 0.25
N PRO A 278 -28.87 0.22 -0.15
CA PRO A 278 -27.74 0.65 -0.96
C PRO A 278 -26.46 0.74 -0.10
N VAL A 279 -25.57 -0.24 -0.25
CA VAL A 279 -24.27 -0.26 0.44
C VAL A 279 -23.16 0.21 -0.49
N ASN A 280 -22.41 1.23 -0.07
CA ASN A 280 -21.21 1.70 -0.76
C ASN A 280 -19.94 1.34 0.03
N ILE A 281 -18.98 0.69 -0.62
CA ILE A 281 -17.69 0.32 -0.02
C ILE A 281 -16.61 1.25 -0.58
N THR A 282 -16.06 2.11 0.28
CA THR A 282 -14.95 2.99 -0.10
C THR A 282 -13.65 2.18 -0.19
N MET A 283 -12.79 2.51 -1.16
CA MET A 283 -11.59 1.74 -1.57
C MET A 283 -11.88 0.38 -2.24
N GLY A 284 -13.16 0.05 -2.43
CA GLY A 284 -13.60 -1.13 -3.16
C GLY A 284 -13.53 -2.42 -2.35
N PHE A 285 -13.84 -3.51 -3.03
CA PHE A 285 -13.81 -4.86 -2.47
C PHE A 285 -12.61 -5.59 -3.06
N GLY A 286 -11.70 -6.06 -2.21
CA GLY A 286 -10.47 -6.73 -2.65
C GLY A 286 -10.75 -7.86 -3.63
N LEU A 287 -10.09 -7.85 -4.79
CA LEU A 287 -10.29 -8.87 -5.83
C LEU A 287 -10.11 -10.27 -5.27
N THR A 288 -9.15 -10.47 -4.36
CA THR A 288 -8.87 -11.74 -3.67
C THR A 288 -10.05 -12.29 -2.89
N ASN A 289 -10.99 -11.45 -2.47
CA ASN A 289 -12.19 -11.85 -1.75
C ASN A 289 -13.37 -12.14 -2.69
N SER A 290 -13.21 -11.94 -3.99
CA SER A 290 -14.27 -12.15 -4.98
C SER A 290 -14.39 -13.61 -5.40
N ALA A 291 -15.61 -14.03 -5.75
CA ALA A 291 -15.84 -15.35 -6.33
C ALA A 291 -15.07 -15.54 -7.66
N VAL A 292 -14.82 -14.47 -8.41
CA VAL A 292 -14.03 -14.52 -9.65
C VAL A 292 -12.59 -14.89 -9.37
N PHE A 293 -11.98 -14.32 -8.32
CA PHE A 293 -10.63 -14.70 -7.90
C PHE A 293 -10.59 -16.14 -7.42
N GLY A 294 -11.57 -16.58 -6.62
CA GLY A 294 -11.65 -17.99 -6.18
C GLY A 294 -11.69 -18.98 -7.36
N LEU A 295 -12.45 -18.66 -8.42
CA LEU A 295 -12.46 -19.45 -9.64
C LEU A 295 -11.10 -19.43 -10.35
N ALA A 296 -10.50 -18.24 -10.50
CA ALA A 296 -9.21 -18.10 -11.18
C ALA A 296 -8.09 -18.83 -10.43
N ASP A 297 -8.06 -18.75 -9.10
CA ASP A 297 -7.07 -19.41 -8.26
C ASP A 297 -7.20 -20.93 -8.33
N THR A 298 -8.40 -21.47 -8.17
CA THR A 298 -8.65 -22.92 -8.30
C THR A 298 -8.27 -23.44 -9.70
N TRP A 299 -8.58 -22.67 -10.75
CA TRP A 299 -8.20 -23.00 -12.12
C TRP A 299 -6.68 -22.98 -12.33
N LEU A 300 -5.99 -21.92 -11.90
CA LEU A 300 -4.54 -21.78 -12.04
C LEU A 300 -3.79 -22.85 -11.25
N ASN A 301 -4.26 -23.18 -10.04
CA ASN A 301 -3.71 -24.27 -9.25
C ASN A 301 -3.88 -25.63 -9.96
N ALA A 302 -5.03 -25.88 -10.59
CA ALA A 302 -5.22 -27.08 -11.41
C ALA A 302 -4.25 -27.11 -12.62
N GLN A 303 -4.06 -25.98 -13.31
CA GLN A 303 -3.10 -25.89 -14.42
C GLN A 303 -1.65 -26.11 -13.98
N ALA A 304 -1.26 -25.57 -12.82
CA ALA A 304 0.07 -25.78 -12.24
C ALA A 304 0.30 -27.26 -11.91
N GLU A 305 -0.69 -27.94 -11.33
CA GLU A 305 -0.63 -29.38 -11.08
C GLU A 305 -0.56 -30.20 -12.37
N LEU A 306 -1.32 -29.85 -13.41
CA LEU A 306 -1.23 -30.50 -14.73
C LEU A 306 0.17 -30.34 -15.36
N ALA A 307 0.78 -29.16 -15.22
CA ALA A 307 2.10 -28.86 -15.76
C ALA A 307 3.21 -29.62 -15.02
N ALA A 308 3.11 -29.71 -13.69
CA ALA A 308 4.07 -30.42 -12.84
C ALA A 308 3.88 -31.95 -12.82
N GLY A 309 2.63 -32.41 -12.89
CA GLY A 309 2.19 -33.80 -12.78
C GLY A 309 2.34 -34.61 -14.05
N ARG A 310 3.38 -34.36 -14.85
CA ARG A 310 3.71 -35.22 -16.00
C ARG A 310 4.29 -36.53 -15.48
N THR A 311 3.45 -37.57 -15.46
CA THR A 311 3.90 -38.91 -15.10
C THR A 311 4.89 -39.46 -16.14
N LYS A 312 5.72 -40.45 -15.77
CA LYS A 312 6.66 -41.12 -16.69
C LYS A 312 5.97 -41.75 -17.93
N THR A 313 4.64 -41.89 -17.90
CA THR A 313 3.79 -42.39 -19.00
C THR A 313 3.10 -41.28 -19.80
N GLY A 314 3.40 -40.00 -19.55
CA GLY A 314 2.85 -38.86 -20.27
C GLY A 314 1.42 -38.45 -19.86
N LYS A 315 0.82 -39.13 -18.87
CA LYS A 315 -0.50 -38.73 -18.34
C LYS A 315 -0.36 -37.50 -17.46
N GLN A 316 -1.21 -36.51 -17.71
CA GLN A 316 -1.40 -35.34 -16.85
C GLN A 316 -2.43 -35.68 -15.77
N THR A 317 -2.09 -35.43 -14.51
CA THR A 317 -2.95 -35.75 -13.36
C THR A 317 -3.11 -34.52 -12.47
N VAL A 318 -4.32 -34.32 -11.95
CA VAL A 318 -4.66 -33.30 -10.93
C VAL A 318 -5.12 -34.02 -9.67
N LYS A 319 -4.85 -33.47 -8.50
CA LYS A 319 -5.36 -34.03 -7.25
C LYS A 319 -6.88 -33.95 -7.23
N TYR A 320 -7.52 -34.98 -6.68
CA TYR A 320 -8.98 -35.02 -6.55
C TYR A 320 -9.53 -33.77 -5.83
N THR A 321 -8.86 -33.31 -4.77
CA THR A 321 -9.27 -32.12 -4.02
C THR A 321 -9.24 -30.84 -4.87
N THR A 322 -8.22 -30.64 -5.70
CA THR A 322 -8.11 -29.51 -6.62
C THR A 322 -9.20 -29.56 -7.71
N ALA A 323 -9.43 -30.75 -8.28
CA ALA A 323 -10.48 -30.96 -9.27
C ALA A 323 -11.88 -30.71 -8.68
N GLN A 324 -12.16 -31.25 -7.49
CA GLN A 324 -13.41 -31.05 -6.78
C GLN A 324 -13.65 -29.58 -6.44
N ALA A 325 -12.64 -28.86 -5.94
CA ALA A 325 -12.73 -27.44 -5.62
C ALA A 325 -13.08 -26.60 -6.87
N PHE A 326 -12.44 -26.88 -8.00
CA PHE A 326 -12.74 -26.20 -9.27
C PHE A 326 -14.15 -26.54 -9.77
N LEU A 327 -14.50 -27.82 -9.91
CA LEU A 327 -15.79 -28.26 -10.48
C LEU A 327 -16.97 -27.83 -9.61
N SER A 328 -16.80 -27.77 -8.28
CA SER A 328 -17.84 -27.36 -7.34
C SER A 328 -18.02 -25.85 -7.21
N HIS A 329 -17.15 -25.04 -7.81
CA HIS A 329 -17.18 -23.58 -7.70
C HIS A 329 -18.46 -22.99 -8.35
N PRO A 330 -19.19 -22.07 -7.69
CA PRO A 330 -20.48 -21.57 -8.19
C PRO A 330 -20.47 -20.96 -9.60
N LEU A 331 -19.32 -20.38 -9.99
CA LEU A 331 -19.15 -19.70 -11.28
C LEU A 331 -18.77 -20.63 -12.45
N THR A 332 -18.64 -21.95 -12.25
CA THR A 332 -18.38 -22.88 -13.37
C THR A 332 -19.63 -23.25 -14.16
N GLY A 333 -20.81 -22.97 -13.62
CA GLY A 333 -22.09 -23.36 -14.24
C GLY A 333 -22.34 -24.88 -14.27
N MET A 334 -21.55 -25.69 -13.55
CA MET A 334 -21.74 -27.13 -13.49
C MET A 334 -22.94 -27.49 -12.62
N SER A 335 -23.77 -28.43 -13.09
CA SER A 335 -24.97 -28.86 -12.38
C SER A 335 -24.61 -29.56 -11.07
N ALA A 336 -25.49 -29.42 -10.07
CA ALA A 336 -25.31 -30.05 -8.76
C ALA A 336 -25.19 -31.58 -8.81
N ASN A 337 -25.56 -32.21 -9.94
CA ASN A 337 -25.49 -33.66 -10.15
C ASN A 337 -24.08 -34.18 -10.50
N ILE A 338 -23.10 -33.28 -10.68
CA ILE A 338 -21.69 -33.59 -10.97
C ILE A 338 -20.78 -33.33 -9.75
N LYS A 339 -21.30 -32.67 -8.69
CA LYS A 339 -20.58 -32.42 -7.44
C LYS A 339 -20.66 -33.63 -6.52
#